data_AF-A0A817IT25-F1
#
_entry.id   AF-A0A817IT25-F1
#
_cell.length_a   1.000
_cell.length_b   1.000
_cell.length_c   1.000
_cell.angle_alpha   90.00
_cell.angle_beta   90.00
_cell.angle_gamma   90.00
#
_symmetry.space_group_name_H-M   'P 1'
#
loop_
_entity.id
_entity.type
_entity.pdbx_description
1 polymer ?
#
loop_
_entity_poly.entity_id
_entity_poly.type
_entity_poly.pdbx_seq_one_letter_code
_entity_poly.pdbx_strand_id
1 'polypeptide(L)'
;VKGCQQVRCLNGGTCYENLPGVPISTHCSCKNGYTGKFCEIEYFRCQLNGRFTDEYNCAKGKYFECIHYGYDGPNKNGVLLSRNCPSSLRYNVLTDQCDYAANVPCIESETEHFRF
;
A
#
# COMPACT_ATOMS: atom_id res chain seq x y z
N VAL A 1 -9.70 -20.99 16.10
CA VAL A 1 -9.31 -19.76 15.38
C VAL A 1 -7.86 -19.46 15.71
N LYS A 2 -7.03 -19.05 14.74
CA LYS A 2 -5.58 -18.88 14.93
C LYS A 2 -5.27 -17.44 15.37
N GLY A 3 -4.40 -17.29 16.36
CA GLY A 3 -3.87 -15.98 16.79
C GLY A 3 -2.60 -15.57 16.01
N CYS A 4 -2.07 -14.38 16.30
CA CYS A 4 -0.82 -13.85 15.74
C CYS A 4 0.42 -14.68 16.10
N GLN A 5 0.35 -15.55 17.10
CA GLN A 5 1.38 -16.57 17.33
C GLN A 5 1.48 -17.59 16.19
N GLN A 6 0.38 -17.81 15.45
CA GLN A 6 0.29 -18.80 14.38
C GLN A 6 0.13 -18.17 12.99
N VAL A 7 -0.28 -16.91 12.92
CA VAL A 7 -0.40 -16.14 11.68
C VAL A 7 0.91 -15.40 11.43
N ARG A 8 1.51 -15.63 10.27
CA ARG A 8 2.67 -14.86 9.81
C ARG A 8 2.23 -13.89 8.72
N CYS A 9 2.39 -12.59 8.99
CA CYS A 9 2.35 -11.57 7.95
C CYS A 9 3.72 -11.53 7.26
N LEU A 10 3.74 -11.64 5.95
CA LEU A 10 4.92 -11.60 5.11
C LEU A 10 5.34 -10.15 4.81
N ASN A 11 6.51 -10.00 4.18
CA ASN A 11 7.03 -8.73 3.69
C ASN A 11 7.04 -7.59 4.73
N GLY A 12 7.25 -7.96 6.00
CA GLY A 12 7.30 -7.03 7.12
C GLY A 12 5.94 -6.47 7.54
N GLY A 13 4.83 -7.10 7.16
CA GLY A 13 3.51 -6.79 7.70
C GLY A 13 3.42 -7.05 9.21
N THR A 14 2.48 -6.38 9.87
CA THR A 14 2.25 -6.49 11.32
C THR A 14 0.94 -7.22 11.57
N CYS A 15 0.97 -8.24 12.43
CA CYS A 15 -0.23 -8.98 12.83
C CYS A 15 -0.92 -8.28 14.00
N TYR A 16 -2.24 -8.15 13.92
CA TYR A 16 -3.10 -7.63 14.97
C TYR A 16 -4.17 -8.64 15.35
N GLU A 17 -4.44 -8.75 16.65
CA GLU A 17 -5.55 -9.53 17.20
C GLU A 17 -6.65 -8.60 17.70
N ASN A 18 -7.90 -9.04 17.61
CA ASN A 18 -9.04 -8.34 18.21
C ASN A 18 -8.97 -8.33 19.74
N LEU A 19 -9.76 -7.43 20.35
CA LEU A 19 -9.85 -7.27 21.80
C LEU A 19 -10.26 -8.57 22.53
N PRO A 20 -9.79 -8.77 23.77
CA PRO A 20 -10.21 -9.87 24.63
C PRO A 20 -11.73 -9.90 24.83
N GLY A 21 -12.35 -11.09 24.78
CA GLY A 21 -13.80 -11.28 24.98
C GLY A 21 -14.64 -11.34 23.70
N VAL A 22 -14.03 -11.07 22.54
CA VAL A 22 -14.59 -11.32 21.20
C VAL A 22 -13.96 -12.61 20.65
N PRO A 23 -14.63 -13.39 19.78
CA PRO A 23 -13.96 -14.48 19.07
C PRO A 23 -12.65 -13.97 18.45
N ILE A 24 -11.54 -14.63 18.77
CA ILE A 24 -10.21 -14.25 18.26
C ILE A 24 -10.32 -14.09 16.75
N SER A 25 -9.98 -12.91 16.27
CA SER A 25 -9.83 -12.64 14.85
C SER A 25 -8.51 -11.93 14.64
N THR A 26 -7.80 -12.29 13.58
CA THR A 26 -6.47 -11.79 13.25
C THR A 26 -6.49 -11.17 11.87
N HIS A 27 -5.80 -10.05 11.72
CA HIS A 27 -5.55 -9.46 10.41
C HIS A 27 -4.10 -8.96 10.31
N CYS A 28 -3.58 -8.94 9.09
CA CYS A 28 -2.28 -8.37 8.77
C CYS A 28 -2.47 -6.93 8.27
N SER A 29 -1.74 -6.00 8.87
CA SER A 29 -1.52 -4.67 8.29
C SER A 29 -0.26 -4.73 7.43
N CYS A 30 -0.40 -4.46 6.15
CA CYS A 30 0.70 -4.54 5.20
C CYS A 30 1.49 -3.24 5.15
N LYS A 31 2.80 -3.38 4.92
CA LYS A 31 3.64 -2.25 4.55
C LYS A 31 3.25 -1.74 3.16
N ASN A 32 3.53 -0.47 2.90
CA ASN A 32 3.31 0.14 1.59
C ASN A 32 3.98 -0.69 0.48
N GLY A 33 3.30 -0.83 -0.66
CA GLY A 33 3.73 -1.67 -1.77
C GLY A 33 3.36 -3.16 -1.65
N TYR A 34 2.77 -3.58 -0.52
CA TYR A 34 2.31 -4.95 -0.30
C TYR A 34 0.83 -5.03 0.05
N THR A 35 0.21 -6.15 -0.33
CA THR A 35 -1.22 -6.46 -0.13
C THR A 35 -1.43 -7.97 -0.02
N GLY A 36 -2.67 -8.41 0.09
CA GLY A 36 -3.06 -9.80 0.34
C GLY A 36 -3.32 -10.07 1.83
N LYS A 37 -3.93 -11.22 2.13
CA LYS A 37 -4.37 -11.57 3.48
C LYS A 37 -3.21 -11.63 4.47
N PHE A 38 -2.05 -12.04 4.00
CA PHE A 38 -0.82 -12.16 4.76
C PHE A 38 0.28 -11.25 4.20
N CYS A 39 -0.06 -10.20 3.45
CA CYS A 39 0.90 -9.28 2.83
C CYS A 39 1.89 -9.95 1.86
N GLU A 40 1.47 -11.04 1.23
CA GLU A 40 2.26 -11.88 0.34
C GLU A 40 2.43 -11.30 -1.07
N ILE A 41 1.53 -10.41 -1.49
CA ILE A 41 1.51 -9.82 -2.82
C ILE A 41 2.25 -8.50 -2.79
N GLU A 42 3.35 -8.38 -3.55
CA GLU A 42 3.98 -7.09 -3.84
C GLU A 42 3.31 -6.50 -5.08
N TYR A 43 2.58 -5.40 -4.92
CA TYR A 43 1.91 -4.73 -6.04
C TYR A 43 2.70 -3.51 -6.54
N PHE A 44 3.63 -2.99 -5.73
CA PHE A 44 4.41 -1.82 -6.11
C PHE A 44 5.83 -1.89 -5.53
N ARG A 45 6.81 -1.57 -6.37
CA ARG A 45 8.22 -1.48 -6.02
C ARG A 45 8.85 -0.24 -6.67
N CYS A 46 9.71 0.47 -5.93
CA CYS A 46 10.48 1.57 -6.54
C CYS A 46 11.52 1.00 -7.50
N GLN A 47 11.38 1.33 -8.79
CA GLN A 47 12.35 1.01 -9.84
C GLN A 47 12.99 2.28 -10.44
N LEU A 48 12.38 3.44 -10.21
CA LEU A 48 12.85 4.74 -10.67
C LEU A 48 12.46 5.84 -9.67
N ASN A 49 13.15 6.98 -9.76
CA ASN A 49 12.78 8.18 -9.01
C ASN A 49 11.48 8.78 -9.57
N GLY A 50 10.59 9.23 -8.69
CA GLY A 50 9.37 9.90 -9.12
C GLY A 50 8.22 9.76 -8.14
N ARG A 51 7.06 10.25 -8.55
CA ARG A 51 5.80 10.11 -7.82
C ARG A 51 4.86 9.20 -8.59
N PHE A 52 4.17 8.32 -7.87
CA PHE A 52 3.35 7.25 -8.43
C PHE A 52 2.05 7.12 -7.65
N THR A 53 0.96 6.79 -8.33
CA THR A 53 -0.33 6.54 -7.68
C THR A 53 -0.23 5.31 -6.76
N ASP A 54 -0.79 5.40 -5.54
CA ASP A 54 -1.09 4.22 -4.72
C ASP A 54 -2.46 3.71 -5.16
N GLU A 55 -2.50 2.70 -6.04
CA GLU A 55 -3.75 2.21 -6.64
C GLU A 55 -4.76 1.68 -5.59
N TYR A 56 -4.29 1.23 -4.42
CA TYR A 56 -5.15 0.72 -3.35
C TYR A 56 -5.68 1.82 -2.44
N ASN A 57 -5.01 2.97 -2.39
CA ASN A 57 -5.38 4.06 -1.50
C ASN A 57 -5.50 5.42 -2.21
N CYS A 58 -5.60 5.44 -3.53
CA CYS A 58 -5.64 6.67 -4.34
C CYS A 58 -6.85 7.53 -3.97
N ALA A 59 -7.97 6.93 -3.57
CA ALA A 59 -9.15 7.67 -3.16
C ALA A 59 -9.00 8.38 -1.83
N LYS A 60 -8.11 7.87 -0.97
CA LYS A 60 -7.68 8.51 0.28
C LYS A 60 -6.61 9.56 0.04
N GLY A 61 -6.32 9.88 -1.23
CA GLY A 61 -5.28 10.81 -1.63
C GLY A 61 -3.86 10.30 -1.43
N LYS A 62 -3.68 8.99 -1.20
CA LYS A 62 -2.34 8.43 -1.04
C LYS A 62 -1.63 8.28 -2.38
N TYR A 63 -0.33 8.51 -2.35
CA TYR A 63 0.58 8.27 -3.45
C TYR A 63 1.97 7.95 -2.91
N PHE A 64 2.82 7.42 -3.77
CA PHE A 64 4.20 7.09 -3.46
C PHE A 64 5.15 8.11 -4.04
N GLU A 65 6.17 8.44 -3.25
CA GLU A 65 7.38 9.14 -3.70
C GLU A 65 8.54 8.14 -3.59
N CYS A 66 9.15 7.82 -4.71
CA CYS A 66 10.23 6.85 -4.80
C CYS A 66 11.58 7.54 -4.93
N ILE A 67 12.52 7.05 -4.13
CA ILE A 67 13.95 7.35 -4.28
C ILE A 67 14.66 6.04 -4.64
N HIS A 68 15.11 5.91 -5.89
CA HIS A 68 15.80 4.76 -6.44
C HIS A 68 17.27 5.11 -6.74
N TYR A 69 18.20 4.32 -6.20
CA TYR A 69 19.64 4.58 -6.28
C TYR A 69 20.35 3.78 -7.39
N GLY A 70 19.60 3.07 -8.23
CA GLY A 70 20.14 2.14 -9.23
C GLY A 70 20.35 0.73 -8.67
N TYR A 71 20.55 -0.23 -9.57
CA TYR A 71 20.62 -1.66 -9.24
C TYR A 71 21.96 -2.09 -8.62
N ASP A 72 22.96 -1.22 -8.66
CA ASP A 72 24.30 -1.43 -8.12
C ASP A 72 24.43 -1.01 -6.64
N GLY A 73 23.36 -0.46 -6.06
CA GLY A 73 23.33 0.00 -4.66
C GLY A 73 22.95 -1.10 -3.65
N PRO A 74 23.16 -0.85 -2.34
CA PRO A 74 22.85 -1.81 -1.27
C PRO A 74 21.35 -2.05 -1.09
N ASN A 75 20.50 -1.13 -1.55
CA ASN A 75 19.04 -1.29 -1.56
C ASN A 75 18.50 -1.28 -3.00
N LYS A 76 18.41 -2.46 -3.59
CA LYS A 76 17.92 -2.67 -4.97
C LYS A 76 16.42 -2.34 -5.15
N ASN A 77 15.68 -2.18 -4.06
CA ASN A 77 14.24 -1.92 -4.09
C ASN A 77 13.90 -0.43 -3.90
N GLY A 78 14.93 0.43 -3.83
CA GLY A 78 14.75 1.86 -3.53
C GLY A 78 14.12 2.13 -2.16
N VAL A 79 13.76 3.38 -1.94
CA VAL A 79 13.02 3.84 -0.75
C VAL A 79 11.64 4.28 -1.19
N LEU A 80 10.61 3.59 -0.70
CA LEU A 80 9.21 3.88 -0.95
C LEU A 80 8.64 4.75 0.16
N LEU A 81 8.41 6.03 -0.13
CA LEU A 81 7.80 6.98 0.80
C LEU A 81 6.31 7.11 0.50
N SER A 82 5.44 6.78 1.46
CA SER A 82 4.01 7.06 1.34
C SER A 82 3.72 8.50 1.70
N ARG A 83 3.02 9.19 0.81
CA ARG A 83 2.60 10.58 0.93
C ARG A 83 1.08 10.66 0.84
N ASN A 84 0.54 11.76 1.33
CA ASN A 84 -0.88 12.07 1.24
C ASN A 84 -1.04 13.41 0.55
N CYS A 85 -1.99 13.49 -0.37
CA CYS A 85 -2.49 14.75 -0.86
C CYS A 85 -3.19 15.53 0.27
N PRO A 86 -3.14 16.87 0.23
CA PRO A 86 -3.84 17.68 1.21
C PRO A 86 -5.36 17.58 1.03
N SER A 87 -6.09 17.73 2.15
CA SER A 87 -7.56 17.68 2.18
C SER A 87 -8.11 16.37 1.58
N SER A 88 -9.11 16.44 0.71
CA SER A 88 -9.72 15.30 0.01
C SER A 88 -9.28 15.19 -1.45
N LEU A 89 -8.15 15.82 -1.81
CA LEU A 89 -7.59 15.75 -3.16
C LEU A 89 -6.96 14.37 -3.42
N ARG A 90 -6.86 14.00 -4.69
CA ARG A 90 -6.26 12.75 -5.15
C ARG A 90 -5.03 13.04 -6.01
N TYR A 91 -4.04 12.17 -5.98
CA TYR A 91 -2.84 12.37 -6.78
C TYR A 91 -3.13 12.05 -8.26
N ASN A 92 -2.95 13.05 -9.11
CA ASN A 92 -3.05 12.95 -10.55
C ASN A 92 -1.67 12.67 -11.15
N VAL A 93 -1.45 11.43 -11.57
CA VAL A 93 -0.18 11.03 -12.20
C VAL A 93 0.07 11.72 -13.54
N LEU A 94 -0.98 12.18 -14.24
CA LEU A 94 -0.86 12.84 -15.54
C LEU A 94 -0.30 14.26 -15.40
N THR A 95 -0.64 14.94 -14.30
CA THR A 95 -0.18 16.33 -14.03
C THR A 95 0.89 16.39 -12.94
N ASP A 96 1.21 15.26 -12.31
CA ASP A 96 2.13 15.12 -11.19
C ASP A 96 1.78 16.04 -10.00
N GLN A 97 0.48 16.18 -9.73
CA GLN A 97 -0.07 17.07 -8.70
C GLN A 97 -1.30 16.47 -8.00
N CYS A 98 -1.62 16.98 -6.82
CA CYS A 98 -2.87 16.68 -6.17
C CYS A 98 -4.01 17.48 -6.81
N ASP A 99 -5.05 16.79 -7.23
CA ASP A 99 -6.15 17.32 -8.03
C ASP A 99 -7.49 16.83 -7.46
N TYR A 100 -8.58 17.41 -7.95
CA TYR A 100 -9.92 16.96 -7.60
C TYR A 100 -10.14 15.54 -8.09
N ALA A 101 -10.88 14.74 -7.30
CA ALA A 101 -11.13 13.33 -7.60
C ALA A 101 -11.70 13.09 -9.00
N ALA A 102 -12.48 14.03 -9.55
CA ALA A 102 -13.04 13.94 -10.90
C ALA A 102 -11.99 13.96 -12.02
N ASN A 103 -10.80 14.52 -11.77
CA ASN A 103 -9.71 14.62 -12.73
C ASN A 103 -8.69 13.47 -12.59
N VAL A 104 -8.88 12.57 -11.62
CA VAL A 104 -7.92 11.52 -11.30
C VAL A 104 -8.46 10.15 -11.72
N PRO A 105 -7.71 9.40 -12.56
CA PRO A 105 -8.05 8.03 -12.93
C PRO A 105 -7.70 7.06 -11.78
N CYS A 106 -8.43 7.17 -10.67
CA CYS A 106 -8.29 6.30 -9.51
C CYS A 106 -9.29 5.15 -9.62
N ILE A 107 -8.81 3.96 -9.97
CA ILE A 107 -9.63 2.75 -9.95
C ILE A 107 -9.44 2.15 -8.56
N GLU A 108 -10.32 2.49 -7.62
CA GLU A 108 -10.42 1.71 -6.39
C GLU A 108 -10.87 0.31 -6.79
N SER A 109 -9.94 -0.64 -6.80
CA SER A 109 -10.24 -2.04 -7.03
C SER A 109 -10.91 -2.64 -5.79
N GLU A 110 -12.05 -2.10 -5.37
CA GLU A 110 -12.85 -2.65 -4.26
C GLU A 110 -13.58 -3.96 -4.63
N THR A 111 -13.46 -4.47 -5.86
CA THR A 111 -14.23 -5.65 -6.32
C THR A 111 -13.43 -6.80 -6.94
N GLU A 112 -12.13 -6.68 -7.23
CA GLU A 112 -11.36 -7.76 -7.86
C GLU A 112 -10.23 -8.37 -7.01
N HIS A 113 -9.76 -7.72 -5.95
CA HIS A 113 -8.64 -8.24 -5.14
C HIS A 113 -9.01 -9.30 -4.09
N PHE A 114 -10.29 -9.67 -3.98
CA PHE A 114 -10.79 -10.68 -3.04
C PHE A 114 -11.41 -11.93 -3.70
N ARG A 115 -11.24 -12.13 -5.02
CA ARG A 115 -11.69 -13.37 -5.67
C ARG A 115 -10.55 -14.37 -5.89
N PHE A 116 -10.02 -14.97 -4.82
CA PHE A 116 -9.43 -16.33 -4.84
C PHE A 116 -9.50 -16.95 -3.44
#